data_AF-A0A7C4U0H9-F1
#
_entry.id   AF-A0A7C4U0H9-F1
#
_cell.length_a   1.000
_cell.length_b   1.000
_cell.length_c   1.000
_cell.angle_alpha   90.00
_cell.angle_beta   90.00
_cell.angle_gamma   90.00
#
_symmetry.space_group_name_H-M   'P 1'
#
loop_
_entity.id
_entity.type
_entity.pdbx_description
1 polymer ?
#
loop_
_entity_poly.entity_id
_entity_poly.type
_entity_poly.pdbx_seq_one_letter_code
_entity_poly.pdbx_strand_id
1 'polypeptide(L)'
;MRKFLPITILALLLVTIFNVTEVRVTDEHLNVPVTGAKVNGFTTNDDGVVKFLNFSFNEFLHVERIGYEEILVKKSFSPIYYRTEIKLTEGDAKYIKQQILNWANKEEKYRYTLQSISSGSTYMYTQIVDGHNYLTKTVYKKGENSTTEEVCVIGEKVYTKENGILKEITENKEDFLANNLILIPLGNVFSDILSNIESAVTTFESPTRLVFKGENNTVEITLTSSGIPYEIKVTLGDTQSILTIDLTNTKVSVNEE
;
A
#
# COMPACT_ATOMS: atom_id res chain seq x y z
N MET A 1 -52.36 23.40 9.18
CA MET A 1 -51.28 23.95 8.33
C MET A 1 -50.17 24.68 9.10
N ARG A 2 -50.45 25.58 10.06
CA ARG A 2 -49.40 26.35 10.78
C ARG A 2 -48.37 25.53 11.59
N LYS A 3 -48.73 24.34 12.10
CA LYS A 3 -47.80 23.48 12.88
C LYS A 3 -46.80 22.69 12.01
N PHE A 4 -47.09 22.53 10.71
CA PHE A 4 -46.21 21.79 9.78
C PHE A 4 -45.18 22.70 9.11
N LEU A 5 -45.52 23.98 8.90
CA LEU A 5 -44.62 24.97 8.32
C LEU A 5 -43.23 25.07 9.00
N PRO A 6 -43.11 25.16 10.34
CA PRO A 6 -41.79 25.22 10.98
C PRO A 6 -41.00 23.91 10.83
N ILE A 7 -41.68 22.76 10.81
CA ILE A 7 -41.04 21.44 10.60
C ILE A 7 -40.50 21.34 9.17
N THR A 8 -41.27 21.80 8.18
CA THR A 8 -40.84 21.80 6.77
C THR A 8 -39.67 22.77 6.55
N ILE A 9 -39.69 23.95 7.17
CA ILE A 9 -38.58 24.91 7.10
C ILE A 9 -37.32 24.35 7.77
N LEU A 10 -37.46 23.73 8.94
CA LEU A 10 -36.34 23.09 9.64
C LEU A 10 -35.76 21.95 8.81
N ALA A 11 -36.61 21.11 8.21
CA ALA A 11 -36.16 20.04 7.32
C ALA A 11 -35.41 20.60 6.09
N LEU A 12 -35.91 21.68 5.48
CA LEU A 12 -35.23 22.34 4.36
C LEU A 12 -33.86 22.90 4.78
N LEU A 13 -33.78 23.54 5.95
CA LEU A 13 -32.52 24.07 6.49
C LEU A 13 -31.52 22.95 6.76
N LEU A 14 -31.96 21.84 7.35
CA LEU A 14 -31.11 20.67 7.59
C LEU A 14 -30.56 20.07 6.28
N VAL A 15 -31.36 20.03 5.21
CA VAL A 15 -30.90 19.59 3.89
C VAL A 15 -29.82 20.53 3.33
N THR A 16 -29.90 21.84 3.60
CA THR A 16 -28.89 22.80 3.14
C THR A 16 -27.58 22.78 3.93
N ILE A 17 -27.53 22.10 5.09
CA ILE A 17 -26.29 21.93 5.88
C ILE A 17 -25.31 21.02 5.14
N PHE A 18 -25.81 20.08 4.36
CA PHE A 18 -24.99 19.17 3.57
C PHE A 18 -25.05 19.51 2.09
N ASN A 19 -23.97 19.18 1.40
CA ASN A 19 -23.90 19.20 -0.04
C ASN A 19 -23.29 17.90 -0.55
N VAL A 20 -23.62 17.55 -1.80
CA VAL A 20 -22.85 16.56 -2.54
C VAL A 20 -21.61 17.27 -3.06
N THR A 21 -20.44 16.82 -2.63
CA THR A 21 -19.15 17.30 -3.11
C THR A 21 -18.59 16.32 -4.13
N GLU A 22 -18.30 16.81 -5.34
CA GLU A 22 -17.60 16.09 -6.39
C GLU A 22 -16.20 16.69 -6.57
N VAL A 23 -15.18 15.86 -6.41
CA VAL A 23 -13.79 16.27 -6.61
C VAL A 23 -13.19 15.44 -7.73
N ARG A 24 -12.61 16.11 -8.71
CA ARG A 24 -11.78 15.50 -9.75
C ARG A 24 -10.32 15.78 -9.43
N VAL A 25 -9.48 14.75 -9.42
CA VAL A 25 -8.05 14.84 -9.15
C VAL A 25 -7.29 14.49 -10.42
N THR A 26 -6.41 15.38 -10.86
CA THR A 26 -5.61 15.23 -12.08
C THR A 26 -4.13 15.45 -11.77
N ASP A 27 -3.28 14.73 -12.49
CA ASP A 27 -1.84 14.91 -12.46
C ASP A 27 -1.50 16.23 -13.17
N GLU A 28 -0.77 17.14 -12.52
CA GLU A 28 -0.46 18.45 -13.09
C GLU A 28 0.41 18.36 -14.36
N HIS A 29 1.37 17.43 -14.39
CA HIS A 29 2.34 17.30 -15.47
C HIS A 29 1.79 16.43 -16.60
N LEU A 30 1.33 15.23 -16.28
CA LEU A 30 0.84 14.25 -17.24
C LEU A 30 -0.57 14.60 -17.76
N ASN A 31 -1.32 15.45 -17.06
CA ASN A 31 -2.71 15.82 -17.37
C ASN A 31 -3.65 14.61 -17.49
N VAL A 32 -3.40 13.57 -16.70
CA VAL A 32 -4.23 12.36 -16.61
C VAL A 32 -4.95 12.28 -15.26
N PRO A 33 -6.08 11.55 -15.17
CA PRO A 33 -6.76 11.36 -13.89
C PRO A 33 -5.91 10.59 -12.87
N VAL A 34 -5.97 11.00 -11.60
CA VAL A 34 -5.27 10.32 -10.51
C VAL A 34 -6.25 9.39 -9.78
N THR A 35 -6.13 8.10 -10.05
CA THR A 35 -6.86 7.05 -9.32
C THR A 35 -6.27 6.81 -7.93
N GLY A 36 -7.14 6.48 -6.96
CA GLY A 36 -6.71 6.11 -5.61
C GLY A 36 -6.32 7.29 -4.72
N ALA A 37 -6.51 8.54 -5.16
CA ALA A 37 -6.28 9.71 -4.32
C ALA A 37 -7.34 9.77 -3.21
N LYS A 38 -6.91 10.02 -1.98
CA LYS A 38 -7.80 10.18 -0.84
C LYS A 38 -8.15 11.66 -0.67
N VAL A 39 -9.43 11.97 -0.73
CA VAL A 39 -10.00 13.29 -0.46
C VAL A 39 -10.83 13.20 0.82
N ASN A 40 -10.34 13.76 1.93
CA ASN A 40 -10.97 13.63 3.25
C ASN A 40 -11.33 12.17 3.62
N GLY A 41 -10.50 11.21 3.22
CA GLY A 41 -10.70 9.77 3.46
C GLY A 41 -11.51 9.02 2.39
N PHE A 42 -12.14 9.71 1.43
CA PHE A 42 -12.82 9.07 0.30
C PHE A 42 -11.85 8.88 -0.86
N THR A 43 -11.93 7.76 -1.59
CA THR A 43 -10.96 7.41 -2.64
C THR A 43 -11.51 7.72 -4.03
N THR A 44 -10.70 8.29 -4.91
CA THR A 44 -11.04 8.49 -6.33
C THR A 44 -11.12 7.18 -7.09
N ASN A 45 -12.05 7.11 -8.04
CA ASN A 45 -12.17 6.00 -8.99
C ASN A 45 -11.13 6.12 -10.13
N ASP A 46 -11.23 5.22 -11.12
CA ASP A 46 -10.33 5.18 -12.29
C ASP A 46 -10.37 6.46 -13.14
N ASP A 47 -11.48 7.22 -13.09
CA ASP A 47 -11.62 8.53 -13.75
C ASP A 47 -11.06 9.71 -12.92
N GLY A 48 -10.43 9.41 -11.79
CA GLY A 48 -9.91 10.40 -10.84
C GLY A 48 -11.01 11.17 -10.12
N VAL A 49 -12.23 10.64 -10.05
CA VAL A 49 -13.39 11.33 -9.46
C VAL A 49 -13.81 10.66 -8.15
N VAL A 50 -14.14 11.48 -7.16
CA VAL A 50 -14.79 11.05 -5.92
C VAL A 50 -16.00 11.91 -5.63
N LYS A 51 -17.08 11.29 -5.15
CA LYS A 51 -18.33 11.96 -4.76
C LYS A 51 -18.71 11.55 -3.36
N PHE A 52 -18.99 12.51 -2.49
CA PHE A 52 -19.37 12.26 -1.12
C PHE A 52 -20.26 13.37 -0.57
N LEU A 53 -21.00 13.07 0.50
CA LEU A 53 -21.72 14.09 1.25
C LEU A 53 -20.74 14.83 2.17
N ASN A 54 -20.75 16.15 2.12
CA ASN A 54 -19.93 16.99 2.99
C ASN A 54 -20.73 18.19 3.51
N PHE A 55 -20.19 18.94 4.47
CA PHE A 55 -20.82 20.17 4.94
C PHE A 55 -20.79 21.26 3.86
N SER A 56 -21.87 22.03 3.77
CA SER A 56 -21.99 23.15 2.83
C SER A 56 -21.13 24.35 3.19
N PHE A 57 -20.55 24.40 4.40
CA PHE A 57 -19.77 25.52 4.91
C PHE A 57 -18.30 25.49 4.48
N ASN A 58 -17.57 26.55 4.82
CA ASN A 58 -16.16 26.66 4.49
C ASN A 58 -15.35 25.59 5.23
N GLU A 59 -14.65 24.77 4.46
CA GLU A 59 -13.82 23.67 4.96
C GLU A 59 -12.58 23.51 4.09
N PHE A 60 -11.64 22.68 4.53
CA PHE A 60 -10.52 22.26 3.71
C PHE A 60 -10.77 20.84 3.20
N LEU A 61 -10.47 20.64 1.92
CA LEU A 61 -10.31 19.32 1.32
C LEU A 61 -8.84 18.96 1.44
N HIS A 62 -8.53 17.96 2.25
CA HIS A 62 -7.21 17.33 2.31
C HIS A 62 -7.13 16.26 1.25
N VAL A 63 -6.17 16.39 0.33
CA VAL A 63 -5.93 15.44 -0.75
C VAL A 63 -4.54 14.84 -0.60
N GLU A 64 -4.47 13.51 -0.49
CA GLU A 64 -3.23 12.75 -0.36
C GLU A 64 -3.20 11.57 -1.33
N ARG A 65 -2.02 11.27 -1.87
CA ARG A 65 -1.77 10.11 -2.74
C ARG A 65 -0.27 9.81 -2.76
N ILE A 66 0.14 8.56 -2.52
CA ILE A 66 1.56 8.16 -2.65
C ILE A 66 2.06 8.54 -4.04
N GLY A 67 3.19 9.23 -4.12
CA GLY A 67 3.71 9.78 -5.39
C GLY A 67 3.44 11.28 -5.56
N TYR A 68 2.50 11.87 -4.84
CA TYR A 68 2.14 13.28 -5.01
C TYR A 68 2.26 14.05 -3.72
N GLU A 69 2.54 15.34 -3.83
CA GLU A 69 2.49 16.27 -2.70
C GLU A 69 1.06 16.35 -2.13
N GLU A 70 0.97 16.34 -0.81
CA GLU A 70 -0.29 16.59 -0.10
C GLU A 70 -0.73 18.05 -0.29
N ILE A 71 -2.03 18.27 -0.56
CA ILE A 71 -2.59 19.61 -0.73
C ILE A 71 -3.86 19.82 0.11
N LEU A 72 -3.99 21.04 0.63
CA LEU A 72 -5.19 21.53 1.30
C LEU A 72 -5.89 22.56 0.42
N VAL A 73 -7.07 22.23 -0.08
CA VAL A 73 -7.87 23.11 -0.92
C VAL A 73 -9.03 23.70 -0.12
N LYS A 74 -9.08 25.03 -0.03
CA LYS A 74 -10.19 25.72 0.64
C LYS A 74 -11.46 25.62 -0.20
N LYS A 75 -12.49 24.99 0.36
CA LYS A 75 -13.84 24.96 -0.19
C LYS A 75 -14.60 26.19 0.30
N SER A 76 -15.21 26.90 -0.63
CA SER A 76 -16.15 27.98 -0.33
C SER A 76 -17.55 27.43 -0.04
N PHE A 77 -18.37 28.21 0.67
CA PHE A 77 -19.77 27.87 0.91
C PHE A 77 -20.49 27.49 -0.39
N SER A 78 -21.13 26.33 -0.41
CA SER A 78 -21.86 25.84 -1.59
C SER A 78 -22.99 24.91 -1.16
N PRO A 79 -24.23 25.39 -1.10
CA PRO A 79 -25.37 24.57 -0.68
C PRO A 79 -25.70 23.53 -1.76
N ILE A 80 -26.17 22.35 -1.34
CA ILE A 80 -26.69 21.28 -2.21
C ILE A 80 -25.62 20.55 -3.04
N TYR A 81 -24.81 21.27 -3.80
CA TYR A 81 -23.79 20.66 -4.67
C TYR A 81 -22.54 21.53 -4.81
N TYR A 82 -21.36 20.91 -4.74
CA TYR A 82 -20.06 21.55 -4.96
C TYR A 82 -19.22 20.67 -5.89
N ARG A 83 -18.55 21.30 -6.85
CA ARG A 83 -17.66 20.61 -7.78
C ARG A 83 -16.36 21.37 -7.91
N THR A 84 -15.25 20.65 -7.82
CA THR A 84 -13.92 21.23 -8.03
C THR A 84 -13.01 20.24 -8.76
N GLU A 85 -12.03 20.78 -9.46
CA GLU A 85 -10.88 20.05 -9.95
C GLU A 85 -9.66 20.44 -9.10
N ILE A 86 -8.82 19.46 -8.76
CA ILE A 86 -7.60 19.64 -7.99
C ILE A 86 -6.48 19.00 -8.80
N LYS A 87 -5.44 19.78 -9.09
CA LYS A 87 -4.22 19.29 -9.71
C LYS A 87 -3.22 18.91 -8.62
N LEU A 88 -2.61 17.75 -8.74
CA LEU A 88 -1.56 17.30 -7.84
C LEU A 88 -0.20 17.41 -8.53
N THR A 89 0.75 17.97 -7.79
CA THR A 89 2.16 18.01 -8.17
C THR A 89 2.82 16.71 -7.73
N GLU A 90 3.62 16.13 -8.62
CA GLU A 90 4.44 14.95 -8.34
C GLU A 90 5.44 15.25 -7.19
N GLY A 91 5.59 14.32 -6.25
CA GLY A 91 6.52 14.45 -5.14
C GLY A 91 7.95 14.10 -5.53
N ASP A 92 8.92 14.64 -4.79
CA ASP A 92 10.32 14.24 -4.94
C ASP A 92 10.58 12.83 -4.34
N ALA A 93 11.74 12.25 -4.65
CA ALA A 93 12.07 10.90 -4.21
C ALA A 93 12.11 10.72 -2.69
N LYS A 94 12.56 11.74 -1.96
CA LYS A 94 12.64 11.72 -0.50
C LYS A 94 11.25 11.74 0.13
N TYR A 95 10.37 12.57 -0.38
CA TYR A 95 8.99 12.68 0.06
C TYR A 95 8.23 11.38 -0.20
N ILE A 96 8.36 10.81 -1.40
CA ILE A 96 7.71 9.52 -1.74
C ILE A 96 8.22 8.39 -0.86
N LYS A 97 9.53 8.31 -0.63
CA LYS A 97 10.12 7.34 0.31
C LYS A 97 9.46 7.45 1.69
N GLN A 98 9.30 8.66 2.21
CA GLN A 98 8.67 8.88 3.51
C GLN A 98 7.19 8.46 3.51
N GLN A 99 6.43 8.78 2.46
CA GLN A 99 5.04 8.35 2.33
C GLN A 99 4.90 6.82 2.37
N ILE A 100 5.75 6.11 1.61
CA ILE A 100 5.75 4.65 1.54
C ILE A 100 6.14 4.04 2.90
N LEU A 101 7.17 4.55 3.56
CA LEU A 101 7.57 4.06 4.88
C LEU A 101 6.48 4.29 5.93
N ASN A 102 5.85 5.46 5.92
CA ASN A 102 4.73 5.78 6.82
C ASN A 102 3.54 4.86 6.59
N TRP A 103 3.24 4.52 5.34
CA TRP A 103 2.21 3.55 5.00
C TRP A 103 2.60 2.14 5.49
N ALA A 104 3.78 1.64 5.10
CA ALA A 104 4.25 0.29 5.44
C ALA A 104 4.32 0.05 6.96
N ASN A 105 4.68 1.07 7.75
CA ASN A 105 4.74 0.99 9.21
C ASN A 105 3.36 0.95 9.90
N LYS A 106 2.28 1.32 9.20
CA LYS A 106 0.90 1.28 9.72
C LYS A 106 0.18 -0.02 9.38
N GLU A 107 0.71 -0.82 8.46
CA GLU A 107 0.09 -2.08 8.04
C GLU A 107 0.31 -3.18 9.09
N GLU A 108 -0.76 -3.57 9.78
CA GLU A 108 -0.74 -4.61 10.82
C GLU A 108 -0.91 -6.02 10.24
N LYS A 109 -1.45 -6.13 9.02
CA LYS A 109 -1.68 -7.40 8.32
C LYS A 109 -1.21 -7.28 6.90
N TYR A 110 -0.32 -8.17 6.48
CA TYR A 110 0.24 -8.14 5.14
C TYR A 110 0.80 -9.50 4.76
N ARG A 111 0.85 -9.75 3.47
CA ARG A 111 1.70 -10.75 2.85
C ARG A 111 2.68 -10.06 1.93
N TYR A 112 3.93 -10.47 1.95
CA TYR A 112 4.86 -10.11 0.89
C TYR A 112 5.71 -11.29 0.46
N THR A 113 6.22 -11.22 -0.76
CA THR A 113 7.22 -12.13 -1.32
C THR A 113 8.35 -11.29 -1.90
N LEU A 114 9.55 -11.49 -1.38
CA LEU A 114 10.79 -10.95 -1.93
C LEU A 114 11.47 -12.05 -2.75
N GLN A 115 11.60 -11.82 -4.05
CA GLN A 115 12.34 -12.67 -4.97
C GLN A 115 13.66 -12.00 -5.34
N SER A 116 14.77 -12.73 -5.30
CA SER A 116 16.06 -12.28 -5.82
C SER A 116 16.55 -13.28 -6.86
N ILE A 117 16.94 -12.77 -8.03
CA ILE A 117 17.40 -13.54 -9.18
C ILE A 117 18.85 -13.18 -9.43
N SER A 118 19.73 -14.18 -9.38
CA SER A 118 21.15 -14.02 -9.68
C SER A 118 21.70 -15.28 -10.34
N SER A 119 22.32 -15.13 -11.52
CA SER A 119 23.13 -16.15 -12.20
C SER A 119 22.59 -17.59 -12.12
N GLY A 120 21.35 -17.80 -12.58
CA GLY A 120 20.72 -19.13 -12.62
C GLY A 120 20.23 -19.69 -11.28
N SER A 121 20.26 -18.87 -10.22
CA SER A 121 19.65 -19.16 -8.93
C SER A 121 18.52 -18.18 -8.62
N THR A 122 17.49 -18.65 -7.94
CA THR A 122 16.38 -17.83 -7.46
C THR A 122 16.18 -18.10 -5.99
N TYR A 123 16.17 -17.04 -5.19
CA TYR A 123 15.79 -17.07 -3.79
C TYR A 123 14.45 -16.35 -3.64
N MET A 124 13.50 -16.98 -2.96
CA MET A 124 12.22 -16.36 -2.62
C MET A 124 12.00 -16.46 -1.12
N TYR A 125 11.68 -15.33 -0.50
CA TYR A 125 11.27 -15.25 0.88
C TYR A 125 9.86 -14.67 0.94
N THR A 126 8.93 -15.40 1.55
CA THR A 126 7.55 -14.97 1.73
C THR A 126 7.25 -14.85 3.21
N GLN A 127 6.61 -13.76 3.59
CA GLN A 127 6.13 -13.56 4.95
C GLN A 127 4.64 -13.20 4.92
N ILE A 128 3.87 -13.81 5.80
CA ILE A 128 2.46 -13.50 6.04
C ILE A 128 2.32 -13.15 7.52
N VAL A 129 1.68 -12.01 7.80
CA VAL A 129 1.39 -11.52 9.14
C VAL A 129 -0.12 -11.27 9.25
N ASP A 130 -0.75 -11.90 10.23
CA ASP A 130 -2.17 -11.76 10.57
C ASP A 130 -2.34 -11.64 12.09
N GLY A 131 -2.08 -10.45 12.63
CA GLY A 131 -2.07 -10.22 14.07
C GLY A 131 -0.97 -11.05 14.74
N HIS A 132 -1.36 -12.03 15.56
CA HIS A 132 -0.42 -12.93 16.26
C HIS A 132 -0.09 -14.22 15.47
N ASN A 133 -0.63 -14.38 14.27
CA ASN A 133 -0.30 -15.51 13.40
C ASN A 133 0.74 -15.09 12.38
N TYR A 134 1.72 -15.95 12.14
CA TYR A 134 2.83 -15.67 11.24
C TYR A 134 3.12 -16.86 10.33
N LEU A 135 3.52 -16.61 9.10
CA LEU A 135 4.11 -17.62 8.24
C LEU A 135 5.34 -17.02 7.57
N THR A 136 6.44 -17.75 7.60
CA THR A 136 7.64 -17.46 6.83
C THR A 136 7.89 -18.65 5.91
N LYS A 137 8.27 -18.38 4.67
CA LYS A 137 8.56 -19.41 3.68
C LYS A 137 9.74 -19.00 2.83
N THR A 138 10.74 -19.86 2.80
CA THR A 138 11.94 -19.70 2.01
C THR A 138 11.97 -20.77 0.92
N VAL A 139 12.20 -20.34 -0.31
CA VAL A 139 12.39 -21.23 -1.45
C VAL A 139 13.70 -20.87 -2.12
N TYR A 140 14.63 -21.82 -2.22
CA TYR A 140 15.86 -21.66 -2.97
C TYR A 140 15.87 -22.61 -4.16
N LYS A 141 16.10 -22.07 -5.36
CA LYS A 141 16.18 -22.81 -6.61
C LYS A 141 17.52 -22.59 -7.28
N LYS A 142 18.19 -23.66 -7.68
CA LYS A 142 19.42 -23.63 -8.48
C LYS A 142 19.44 -24.81 -9.46
N GLY A 143 19.25 -24.52 -10.74
CA GLY A 143 19.02 -25.57 -11.74
C GLY A 143 17.74 -26.36 -11.42
N GLU A 144 17.86 -27.69 -11.34
CA GLU A 144 16.74 -28.60 -10.99
C GLU A 144 16.54 -28.74 -9.47
N ASN A 145 17.51 -28.32 -8.65
CA ASN A 145 17.41 -28.44 -7.20
C ASN A 145 16.52 -27.33 -6.63
N SER A 146 15.57 -27.71 -5.79
CA SER A 146 14.69 -26.80 -5.06
C SER A 146 14.62 -27.23 -3.59
N THR A 147 14.93 -26.32 -2.67
CA THR A 147 14.68 -26.52 -1.25
C THR A 147 13.55 -25.59 -0.81
N THR A 148 12.72 -26.07 0.12
CA THR A 148 11.61 -25.27 0.68
C THR A 148 11.54 -25.50 2.17
N GLU A 149 11.59 -24.40 2.90
CA GLU A 149 11.45 -24.33 4.35
C GLU A 149 10.30 -23.37 4.65
N GLU A 150 9.40 -23.79 5.54
CA GLU A 150 8.24 -23.00 5.91
C GLU A 150 8.02 -23.14 7.42
N VAL A 151 7.91 -22.02 8.12
CA VAL A 151 7.60 -21.95 9.54
C VAL A 151 6.28 -21.21 9.70
N CYS A 152 5.34 -21.79 10.42
CA CYS A 152 4.00 -21.24 10.61
C CYS A 152 3.63 -21.22 12.09
N VAL A 153 3.12 -20.09 12.57
CA VAL A 153 2.65 -19.88 13.94
C VAL A 153 1.18 -19.52 13.87
N ILE A 154 0.32 -20.35 14.47
CA ILE A 154 -1.12 -20.12 14.56
C ILE A 154 -1.55 -20.22 16.02
N GLY A 155 -1.92 -19.09 16.62
CA GLY A 155 -2.09 -18.97 18.06
C GLY A 155 -0.81 -19.39 18.78
N GLU A 156 -0.89 -20.41 19.64
CA GLU A 156 0.24 -20.94 20.41
C GLU A 156 0.94 -22.14 19.76
N LYS A 157 0.48 -22.53 18.55
CA LYS A 157 1.01 -23.70 17.83
C LYS A 157 2.03 -23.28 16.81
N VAL A 158 3.13 -24.02 16.76
CA VAL A 158 4.25 -23.79 15.84
C VAL A 158 4.38 -25.00 14.95
N TYR A 159 4.42 -24.77 13.65
CA TYR A 159 4.54 -25.78 12.61
C TYR A 159 5.76 -25.49 11.75
N THR A 160 6.44 -26.54 11.31
CA THR A 160 7.42 -26.48 10.24
C THR A 160 6.98 -27.38 9.09
N LYS A 161 7.18 -26.94 7.85
CA LYS A 161 7.00 -27.76 6.65
C LYS A 161 8.30 -27.75 5.85
N GLU A 162 9.05 -28.84 5.95
CA GLU A 162 10.29 -29.05 5.21
C GLU A 162 10.01 -30.02 4.06
N ASN A 163 10.27 -29.60 2.82
CA ASN A 163 10.05 -30.41 1.62
C ASN A 163 8.65 -31.07 1.55
N GLY A 164 7.63 -30.37 2.04
CA GLY A 164 6.24 -30.84 2.02
C GLY A 164 5.77 -31.58 3.27
N ILE A 165 6.66 -31.94 4.20
CA ILE A 165 6.28 -32.68 5.41
C ILE A 165 5.98 -31.71 6.54
N LEU A 166 4.71 -31.61 6.92
CA LEU A 166 4.25 -30.81 8.04
C LEU A 166 4.57 -31.49 9.39
N LYS A 167 5.16 -30.75 10.33
CA LYS A 167 5.44 -31.20 11.70
C LYS A 167 5.06 -30.10 12.69
N GLU A 168 4.36 -30.46 13.76
CA GLU A 168 4.13 -29.55 14.90
C GLU A 168 5.34 -29.60 15.85
N ILE A 169 5.82 -28.44 16.28
CA ILE A 169 6.87 -28.32 17.29
C ILE A 169 6.21 -28.23 18.66
N THR A 170 6.34 -29.30 19.45
CA THR A 170 5.69 -29.43 20.77
C THR A 170 6.61 -29.11 21.95
N GLU A 171 7.93 -29.23 21.78
CA GLU A 171 8.95 -28.99 22.81
C GLU A 171 9.92 -27.88 22.37
N ASN A 172 10.51 -27.14 23.32
CA ASN A 172 11.48 -26.05 23.07
C ASN A 172 10.99 -25.00 22.04
N LYS A 173 9.69 -24.67 22.06
CA LYS A 173 9.06 -23.75 21.10
C LYS A 173 9.76 -22.40 21.03
N GLU A 174 10.09 -21.81 22.18
CA GLU A 174 10.73 -20.49 22.24
C GLU A 174 12.12 -20.50 21.59
N ASP A 175 12.94 -21.50 21.93
CA ASP A 175 14.26 -21.69 21.32
C ASP A 175 14.15 -21.96 19.81
N PHE A 176 13.17 -22.77 19.39
CA PHE A 176 12.93 -23.01 17.97
C PHE A 176 12.57 -21.71 17.24
N LEU A 177 11.64 -20.92 17.78
CA LEU A 177 11.23 -19.66 17.18
C LEU A 177 12.38 -18.66 17.11
N ALA A 178 13.17 -18.51 18.18
CA ALA A 178 14.29 -17.59 18.21
C ALA A 178 15.36 -17.90 17.14
N ASN A 179 15.51 -19.18 16.77
CA ASN A 179 16.51 -19.61 15.80
C ASN A 179 15.98 -19.75 14.36
N ASN A 180 14.68 -19.97 14.18
CA ASN A 180 14.11 -20.35 12.87
C ASN A 180 13.04 -19.38 12.35
N LEU A 181 12.40 -18.60 13.22
CA LEU A 181 11.41 -17.62 12.79
C LEU A 181 12.09 -16.28 12.52
N ILE A 182 12.29 -15.97 11.25
CA ILE A 182 12.77 -14.66 10.80
C ILE A 182 11.54 -13.79 10.55
N LEU A 183 11.30 -12.75 11.35
CA LEU A 183 10.25 -11.76 11.05
C LEU A 183 10.90 -10.45 10.63
N ILE A 184 10.67 -10.06 9.38
CA ILE A 184 11.13 -8.77 8.85
C ILE A 184 9.87 -7.92 8.62
N PRO A 185 9.63 -6.88 9.44
CA PRO A 185 8.53 -5.95 9.25
C PRO A 185 8.54 -5.32 7.86
N LEU A 186 7.36 -5.09 7.28
CA LEU A 186 7.24 -4.51 5.94
C LEU A 186 7.99 -3.17 5.81
N GLY A 187 7.91 -2.30 6.82
CA GLY A 187 8.66 -1.04 6.85
C GLY A 187 10.18 -1.22 6.76
N ASN A 188 10.75 -2.27 7.36
CA ASN A 188 12.18 -2.57 7.26
C ASN A 188 12.55 -3.01 5.84
N VAL A 189 11.72 -3.86 5.23
CA VAL A 189 11.91 -4.28 3.83
C VAL A 189 11.96 -3.06 2.90
N PHE A 190 11.02 -2.13 3.07
CA PHE A 190 11.01 -0.88 2.29
C PHE A 190 12.19 0.03 2.60
N SER A 191 12.58 0.15 3.87
CA SER A 191 13.73 0.97 4.27
C SER A 191 15.00 0.52 3.55
N ASP A 192 15.22 -0.79 3.46
CA ASP A 192 16.37 -1.36 2.78
C ASP A 192 16.29 -1.15 1.26
N ILE A 193 15.15 -1.47 0.64
CA ILE A 193 14.94 -1.34 -0.81
C ILE A 193 15.07 0.13 -1.27
N LEU A 194 14.54 1.07 -0.48
CA LEU A 194 14.49 2.50 -0.82
C LEU A 194 15.65 3.30 -0.18
N SER A 195 16.64 2.62 0.40
CA SER A 195 17.78 3.28 1.07
C SER A 195 18.50 4.27 0.17
N ASN A 196 18.66 3.94 -1.12
CA ASN A 196 19.50 4.68 -2.07
C ASN A 196 18.72 5.55 -3.08
N ILE A 197 17.42 5.78 -2.90
CA ILE A 197 16.64 6.56 -3.88
C ILE A 197 16.57 8.06 -3.62
N GLU A 198 17.12 8.56 -2.50
CA GLU A 198 16.96 9.97 -2.12
C GLU A 198 17.56 10.97 -3.11
N SER A 199 18.63 10.59 -3.81
CA SER A 199 19.24 11.39 -4.88
C SER A 199 18.83 10.94 -6.28
N ALA A 200 17.91 9.98 -6.40
CA ALA A 200 17.48 9.45 -7.68
C ALA A 200 16.57 10.45 -8.41
N VAL A 201 16.63 10.42 -9.74
CA VAL A 201 15.66 11.13 -10.57
C VAL A 201 14.37 10.34 -10.55
N THR A 202 13.29 10.96 -10.07
CA THR A 202 11.94 10.40 -10.15
C THR A 202 11.34 10.68 -11.52
N THR A 203 10.72 9.68 -12.13
CA THR A 203 9.94 9.81 -13.37
C THR A 203 8.58 9.15 -13.15
N PHE A 204 7.52 9.90 -13.42
CA PHE A 204 6.15 9.40 -13.42
C PHE A 204 5.80 8.96 -14.84
N GLU A 205 5.61 7.66 -15.03
CA GLU A 205 5.06 7.15 -16.29
C GLU A 205 3.53 7.15 -16.27
N SER A 206 2.96 6.95 -15.08
CA SER A 206 1.54 7.07 -14.79
C SER A 206 1.33 7.26 -13.28
N PRO A 207 0.13 7.65 -12.83
CA PRO A 207 -0.19 7.70 -11.40
C PRO A 207 -0.04 6.37 -10.65
N THR A 208 0.09 5.24 -11.37
CA THR A 208 0.28 3.90 -10.82
C THR A 208 1.68 3.34 -10.99
N ARG A 209 2.59 4.05 -11.68
CA ARG A 209 3.95 3.57 -11.94
C ARG A 209 4.98 4.67 -11.70
N LEU A 210 5.75 4.50 -10.63
CA LEU A 210 6.82 5.40 -10.22
C LEU A 210 8.17 4.76 -10.57
N VAL A 211 9.05 5.52 -11.21
CA VAL A 211 10.38 5.04 -11.59
C VAL A 211 11.45 5.95 -10.98
N PHE A 212 12.35 5.37 -10.20
CA PHE A 212 13.50 6.04 -9.61
C PHE A 212 14.78 5.55 -10.29
N LYS A 213 15.47 6.44 -10.99
CA LYS A 213 16.73 6.12 -11.68
C LYS A 213 17.90 6.75 -10.94
N GLY A 214 18.75 5.90 -10.37
CA GLY A 214 20.07 6.26 -9.87
C GLY A 214 21.15 6.00 -10.93
N GLU A 215 22.42 6.19 -10.57
CA GLU A 215 23.54 6.00 -11.50
C GLU A 215 23.69 4.53 -11.96
N ASN A 216 23.49 3.58 -11.05
CA ASN A 216 23.71 2.14 -11.29
C ASN A 216 22.52 1.26 -10.88
N ASN A 217 21.39 1.89 -10.52
CA ASN A 217 20.22 1.19 -10.02
C ASN A 217 18.93 1.82 -10.53
N THR A 218 17.92 0.98 -10.75
CA THR A 218 16.55 1.43 -11.04
C THR A 218 15.62 0.78 -10.03
N VAL A 219 14.76 1.58 -9.41
CA VAL A 219 13.65 1.11 -8.58
C VAL A 219 12.35 1.50 -9.28
N GLU A 220 11.57 0.51 -9.66
CA GLU A 220 10.21 0.71 -10.18
C GLU A 220 9.22 0.31 -9.11
N ILE A 221 8.26 1.17 -8.81
CA ILE A 221 7.18 0.92 -7.85
C ILE A 221 5.86 0.95 -8.61
N THR A 222 5.15 -0.16 -8.59
CA THR A 222 3.80 -0.27 -9.14
C THR A 222 2.79 -0.19 -8.01
N LEU A 223 1.81 0.69 -8.17
CA LEU A 223 0.75 0.96 -7.22
C LEU A 223 -0.58 0.38 -7.70
N THR A 224 -1.41 -0.07 -6.77
CA THR A 224 -2.79 -0.50 -7.04
C THR A 224 -3.62 0.69 -7.53
N SER A 225 -4.84 0.42 -8.02
CA SER A 225 -5.81 1.48 -8.32
C SER A 225 -6.19 2.33 -7.09
N SER A 226 -6.08 1.75 -5.87
CA SER A 226 -6.23 2.46 -4.59
C SER A 226 -4.98 3.24 -4.15
N GLY A 227 -3.91 3.20 -4.94
CA GLY A 227 -2.70 3.97 -4.71
C GLY A 227 -1.73 3.41 -3.69
N ILE A 228 -1.76 2.10 -3.49
CA ILE A 228 -0.93 1.38 -2.52
C ILE A 228 0.16 0.58 -3.25
N PRO A 229 1.42 0.56 -2.78
CA PRO A 229 2.45 -0.29 -3.37
C PRO A 229 2.09 -1.77 -3.33
N TYR A 230 2.18 -2.45 -4.48
CA TYR A 230 1.99 -3.91 -4.56
C TYR A 230 3.11 -4.64 -5.27
N GLU A 231 3.88 -3.97 -6.12
CA GLU A 231 5.06 -4.55 -6.76
C GLU A 231 6.19 -3.54 -6.78
N ILE A 232 7.40 -3.99 -6.44
CA ILE A 232 8.62 -3.20 -6.52
C ILE A 232 9.68 -4.01 -7.23
N LYS A 233 10.27 -3.44 -8.27
CA LYS A 233 11.37 -4.05 -9.01
C LYS A 233 12.62 -3.23 -8.79
N VAL A 234 13.65 -3.87 -8.23
CA VAL A 234 14.97 -3.28 -8.04
C VAL A 234 15.93 -3.96 -9.01
N THR A 235 16.56 -3.17 -9.86
CA THR A 235 17.62 -3.62 -10.75
C THR A 235 18.94 -2.99 -10.31
N LEU A 236 19.93 -3.83 -10.01
CA LEU A 236 21.27 -3.46 -9.55
C LEU A 236 22.31 -4.22 -10.38
N GLY A 237 22.86 -3.57 -11.42
CA GLY A 237 23.68 -4.26 -12.42
C GLY A 237 22.93 -5.46 -13.02
N ASP A 238 23.51 -6.66 -12.90
CA ASP A 238 22.91 -7.91 -13.40
C ASP A 238 21.96 -8.61 -12.41
N THR A 239 21.74 -8.03 -11.22
CA THR A 239 20.85 -8.60 -10.21
C THR A 239 19.49 -7.92 -10.26
N GLN A 240 18.44 -8.73 -10.24
CA GLN A 240 17.07 -8.26 -10.13
C GLN A 240 16.43 -8.79 -8.85
N SER A 241 15.81 -7.89 -8.09
CA SER A 241 14.97 -8.22 -6.95
C SER A 241 13.56 -7.71 -7.19
N ILE A 242 12.57 -8.52 -6.84
CA ILE A 242 11.14 -8.22 -6.99
C ILE A 242 10.48 -8.40 -5.63
N LEU A 243 9.91 -7.33 -5.07
CA LEU A 243 9.01 -7.41 -3.93
C LEU A 243 7.57 -7.38 -4.44
N THR A 244 6.76 -8.36 -4.07
CA THR A 244 5.31 -8.35 -4.28
C THR A 244 4.61 -8.29 -2.93
N ILE A 245 3.58 -7.46 -2.80
CA ILE A 245 2.80 -7.25 -1.58
C ILE A 245 1.34 -7.55 -1.88
N ASP A 246 0.70 -8.29 -0.98
CA ASP A 246 -0.69 -8.67 -1.05
C ASP A 246 -1.36 -8.41 0.31
N LEU A 247 -2.27 -7.44 0.34
CA LEU A 247 -3.04 -7.09 1.54
C LEU A 247 -4.37 -7.83 1.62
N THR A 248 -4.72 -8.64 0.61
CA THR A 248 -5.98 -9.38 0.55
C THR A 248 -5.83 -10.82 1.05
N ASN A 249 -4.68 -11.45 0.77
CA ASN A 249 -4.38 -12.81 1.17
C ASN A 249 -3.41 -12.84 2.36
N THR A 250 -3.82 -12.22 3.47
CA THR A 250 -3.02 -12.12 4.69
C THR A 250 -3.31 -13.23 5.70
N LYS A 251 -4.35 -14.06 5.48
CA LYS A 251 -4.71 -15.10 6.45
C LYS A 251 -3.62 -16.16 6.52
N VAL A 252 -3.15 -16.44 7.73
CA VAL A 252 -2.22 -17.55 7.99
C VAL A 252 -3.03 -18.84 8.19
N SER A 253 -2.69 -19.87 7.41
CA SER A 253 -3.29 -21.20 7.52
C SER A 253 -2.26 -22.27 7.20
N VAL A 254 -2.36 -23.41 7.87
CA VAL A 254 -1.61 -24.61 7.50
C VAL A 254 -2.42 -25.39 6.48
N ASN A 255 -1.88 -25.62 5.29
CA ASN A 255 -2.45 -26.57 4.35
C ASN A 255 -1.84 -27.96 4.60
N GLU A 256 -2.69 -28.92 4.90
CA GLU A 256 -2.33 -30.33 5.14
C GLU A 256 -2.02 -31.11 3.85
N GLU A 257 -2.21 -30.49 2.68
CA GLU A 257 -1.91 -31.07 1.36
C GLU A 257 -0.42 -31.07 0.99
#